data_AF-A0A399X2B1-F1
#
_entry.id   AF-A0A399X2B1-F1
#
_cell.length_a   1.000
_cell.length_b   1.000
_cell.length_c   1.000
_cell.angle_alpha   90.00
_cell.angle_beta   90.00
_cell.angle_gamma   90.00
#
_symmetry.space_group_name_H-M   'P 1'
#
loop_
_entity.id
_entity.type
_entity.pdbx_description
1 polymer ?
#
loop_
_entity_poly.entity_id
_entity_poly.type
_entity_poly.pdbx_seq_one_letter_code
_entity_poly.pdbx_strand_id
1 'polypeptide(L)'
;MKDEAQTRSAPVREVLRSQPGVMLVEAIYEDDEAVAVHIYKSEQDYDRIVNDPNGPFVQALEKHSLEEVMTWEGSRRGPTF
;
A
#
# COMPACT_ATOMS: atom_id res chain seq x y z
N MET A 1 -12.61 13.54 -4.76
CA MET A 1 -11.85 12.31 -5.05
C MET A 1 -10.67 12.17 -4.09
N LYS A 2 -9.81 13.19 -3.94
CA LYS A 2 -8.69 13.24 -2.98
C LYS A 2 -9.07 12.90 -1.53
N ASP A 3 -10.12 13.52 -0.99
CA ASP A 3 -10.56 13.28 0.39
C ASP A 3 -10.99 11.83 0.64
N GLU A 4 -11.57 11.19 -0.38
CA GLU A 4 -12.03 9.81 -0.32
C GLU A 4 -10.86 8.82 -0.42
N ALA A 5 -9.93 9.05 -1.36
CA ALA A 5 -8.69 8.29 -1.44
C ALA A 5 -7.89 8.42 -0.14
N GLN A 6 -7.81 9.61 0.46
CA GLN A 6 -7.14 9.82 1.73
C GLN A 6 -7.82 9.08 2.88
N THR A 7 -9.15 9.17 2.98
CA THR A 7 -9.93 8.52 4.04
C THR A 7 -9.83 7.00 3.97
N ARG A 8 -9.93 6.41 2.77
CA ARG A 8 -9.88 4.95 2.58
C ARG A 8 -8.45 4.39 2.65
N SER A 9 -7.44 5.13 2.19
CA SER A 9 -6.04 4.66 2.21
C SER A 9 -5.37 4.78 3.58
N ALA A 10 -5.75 5.76 4.41
CA ALA A 10 -5.16 5.95 5.74
C ALA A 10 -5.12 4.68 6.61
N PRO A 11 -6.23 3.97 6.84
CA PRO A 11 -6.22 2.74 7.66
C PRO A 11 -5.43 1.60 7.00
N VAL A 12 -5.45 1.48 5.67
CA VAL A 12 -4.65 0.46 4.95
C VAL A 12 -3.15 0.70 5.15
N ARG A 13 -2.71 1.96 5.13
CA ARG A 13 -1.32 2.31 5.40
C ARG A 13 -0.90 2.02 6.82
N GLU A 14 -1.76 2.23 7.81
CA GLU A 14 -1.46 1.85 9.20
C GLU A 14 -1.26 0.33 9.33
N VAL A 15 -2.09 -0.47 8.66
CA VAL A 15 -1.91 -1.93 8.61
C VAL A 15 -0.58 -2.30 7.98
N LEU A 16 -0.19 -1.65 6.88
CA LEU A 16 1.12 -1.88 6.26
C LEU A 16 2.27 -1.50 7.18
N ARG A 17 2.22 -0.32 7.83
CA ARG A 17 3.26 0.15 8.76
C ARG A 17 3.45 -0.79 9.95
N SER A 18 2.40 -1.51 10.35
CA SER A 18 2.50 -2.49 11.44
C SER A 18 3.11 -3.83 11.02
N GLN A 19 3.33 -4.08 9.72
CA GLN A 19 3.86 -5.36 9.26
C GLN A 19 5.39 -5.44 9.42
N PRO A 20 5.93 -6.54 10.00
CA PRO A 20 7.36 -6.81 9.96
C PRO A 20 7.86 -6.83 8.51
N GLY A 21 8.96 -6.15 8.21
CA GLY A 21 9.53 -6.11 6.85
C GLY A 21 9.11 -4.91 6.00
N VAL A 22 8.12 -4.12 6.44
CA VAL A 22 7.82 -2.82 5.83
C VAL A 22 8.80 -1.77 6.36
N MET A 23 9.45 -1.04 5.45
CA MET A 23 10.43 -0.01 5.77
C MET A 23 9.87 1.40 5.63
N LEU A 24 9.02 1.62 4.63
CA LEU A 24 8.41 2.92 4.36
C LEU A 24 7.00 2.73 3.83
N VAL A 25 6.10 3.60 4.28
CA VAL A 25 4.79 3.80 3.69
C VAL A 25 4.56 5.31 3.63
N GLU A 26 4.74 5.87 2.44
CA GLU A 26 4.60 7.30 2.17
C GLU A 26 3.42 7.55 1.25
N ALA A 27 2.72 8.66 1.47
CA ALA A 27 1.58 9.04 0.69
C ALA A 27 1.73 10.47 0.20
N ILE A 28 1.62 10.64 -1.11
CA ILE A 28 1.79 11.89 -1.82
C ILE A 28 0.43 12.25 -2.40
N TYR A 29 -0.01 13.47 -2.12
CA TYR A 29 -1.30 13.98 -2.57
C TYR A 29 -1.10 15.31 -3.29
N GLU A 30 -1.28 15.33 -4.60
CA GLU A 30 -1.13 16.52 -5.44
C GLU A 30 -2.42 16.76 -6.19
N ASP A 31 -3.03 17.94 -6.01
CA ASP A 31 -4.30 18.33 -6.63
C ASP A 31 -5.38 17.21 -6.62
N ASP A 32 -5.58 16.53 -7.75
CA ASP A 32 -6.56 15.45 -7.94
C ASP A 32 -5.95 14.03 -7.95
N GLU A 33 -4.64 13.92 -7.75
CA GLU A 33 -3.88 12.68 -7.73
C GLU A 33 -3.45 12.27 -6.31
N ALA A 34 -3.41 10.97 -6.09
CA ALA A 34 -2.93 10.37 -4.85
C ALA A 34 -2.08 9.14 -5.17
N VAL A 35 -0.86 9.10 -4.65
CA VAL A 35 0.06 7.98 -4.81
C VAL A 35 0.53 7.53 -3.44
N ALA A 36 0.61 6.21 -3.23
CA ALA A 36 1.25 5.63 -2.06
C ALA A 36 2.47 4.82 -2.49
N VAL A 37 3.61 5.07 -1.85
CA VAL A 37 4.88 4.37 -2.09
C VAL A 37 5.17 3.48 -0.88
N HIS A 38 5.39 2.20 -1.13
CA HIS A 38 5.71 1.21 -0.11
C HIS A 38 7.12 0.66 -0.38
N ILE A 39 7.97 0.67 0.64
CA ILE A 39 9.31 0.05 0.60
C ILE A 39 9.33 -1.12 1.57
N TYR A 40 9.83 -2.25 1.09
CA TYR A 40 9.97 -3.48 1.85
C TYR A 40 11.46 -3.85 1.97
N LYS A 41 11.80 -4.53 3.06
CA LYS A 41 13.18 -4.96 3.34
C LYS A 41 13.70 -5.98 2.32
N SER A 42 12.81 -6.80 1.77
CA SER A 42 13.14 -7.82 0.79
C SER A 42 11.93 -8.15 -0.10
N GLU A 43 12.18 -8.81 -1.22
CA GLU A 43 11.14 -9.35 -2.08
C GLU A 43 10.31 -10.43 -1.36
N GLN A 44 10.94 -11.22 -0.49
CA GLN A 44 10.25 -12.20 0.34
C GLN A 44 9.25 -11.54 1.33
N ASP A 45 9.62 -10.39 1.91
CA ASP A 45 8.71 -9.63 2.77
C ASP A 45 7.55 -9.04 1.97
N TYR A 46 7.82 -8.51 0.77
CA TYR A 46 6.79 -8.07 -0.16
C TYR A 46 5.80 -9.20 -0.46
N ASP A 47 6.28 -10.37 -0.89
CA ASP A 47 5.43 -11.51 -1.25
C ASP A 47 4.57 -11.96 -0.06
N ARG A 48 5.16 -12.08 1.13
CA ARG A 48 4.44 -12.48 2.34
C ARG A 48 3.34 -11.48 2.73
N ILE A 49 3.54 -10.18 2.49
CA ILE A 49 2.60 -9.14 2.93
C ILE A 49 1.54 -8.85 1.87
N VAL A 50 1.97 -8.71 0.62
CA VAL A 50 1.14 -8.24 -0.50
C VAL A 50 0.47 -9.39 -1.24
N ASN A 51 1.17 -10.52 -1.41
CA ASN A 51 0.66 -11.65 -2.19
C ASN A 51 -0.03 -12.73 -1.33
N ASP A 52 -0.14 -12.53 -0.02
CA ASP A 52 -0.97 -13.39 0.83
C ASP A 52 -2.44 -12.99 0.69
N PRO A 53 -3.30 -13.81 0.04
CA PRO A 53 -4.70 -13.49 -0.18
C PRO A 53 -5.52 -13.40 1.11
N ASN A 54 -5.02 -13.97 2.21
CA ASN A 54 -5.66 -13.88 3.52
C ASN A 54 -4.89 -12.93 4.46
N GLY A 55 -3.90 -12.22 3.94
CA GLY A 55 -3.01 -11.36 4.70
C GLY A 55 -3.72 -10.10 5.21
N PRO A 56 -3.18 -9.45 6.27
CA PRO A 56 -3.76 -8.23 6.83
C PRO A 56 -3.93 -7.10 5.81
N PHE A 57 -3.03 -7.01 4.82
CA PHE A 57 -3.09 -6.01 3.76
C PHE A 57 -4.30 -6.20 2.86
N VAL A 58 -4.50 -7.41 2.31
CA VAL A 58 -5.65 -7.72 1.44
C VAL A 58 -6.97 -7.50 2.18
N GLN A 59 -7.07 -7.97 3.42
CA GLN A 59 -8.25 -7.73 4.25
C GLN A 59 -8.52 -6.23 4.48
N ALA A 60 -7.47 -5.41 4.62
CA ALA A 60 -7.61 -3.96 4.77
C ALA A 60 -8.07 -3.30 3.46
N LEU A 61 -7.58 -3.74 2.31
CA LEU A 61 -8.02 -3.27 1.00
C LEU A 61 -9.53 -3.51 0.80
N GLU A 62 -9.99 -4.73 1.08
CA GLU A 62 -11.39 -5.13 0.97
C GLU A 62 -12.27 -4.36 1.95
N LYS A 63 -11.87 -4.33 3.24
CA LYS A 63 -12.63 -3.67 4.31
C LYS A 63 -12.87 -2.18 4.05
N HIS A 64 -11.90 -1.51 3.42
CA HIS A 64 -11.96 -0.09 3.15
C HIS A 64 -12.32 0.24 1.69
N SER A 65 -12.69 -0.77 0.89
CA SER A 65 -13.03 -0.63 -0.53
C SER A 65 -12.03 0.25 -1.28
N LEU A 66 -10.73 0.04 -1.03
CA LEU A 66 -9.70 0.94 -1.55
C LEU A 66 -9.57 0.84 -3.07
N GLU A 67 -9.83 -0.34 -3.63
CA GLU A 67 -9.76 -0.62 -5.06
C GLU A 67 -10.82 0.13 -5.89
N GLU A 68 -11.86 0.68 -5.26
CA GLU A 68 -12.87 1.52 -5.93
C GLU A 68 -12.34 2.93 -6.25
N VAL A 69 -11.27 3.37 -5.57
CA VAL A 69 -10.75 4.75 -5.65
C VAL A 69 -9.26 4.84 -5.94
N MET A 70 -8.53 3.73 -5.82
CA MET A 70 -7.10 3.63 -6.11
C MET A 70 -6.79 2.32 -6.81
N THR A 71 -5.78 2.31 -7.67
CA THR A 71 -5.29 1.12 -8.36
C THR A 71 -3.93 0.70 -7.81
N TRP A 72 -3.73 -0.60 -7.62
CA TRP A 72 -2.45 -1.16 -7.22
C TRP A 72 -1.58 -1.45 -8.43
N GLU A 73 -0.48 -0.70 -8.58
CA GLU A 73 0.46 -0.82 -9.70
C GLU A 73 1.53 -1.93 -9.52
N GLY A 74 1.50 -2.65 -8.40
CA GLY A 74 2.48 -3.68 -8.08
C GLY A 74 3.85 -3.15 -7.63
N SER A 75 4.79 -4.07 -7.44
CA SER A 75 6.19 -3.76 -7.15
C SER A 75 6.96 -3.45 -8.43
N ARG A 76 7.76 -2.39 -8.40
CA ARG A 76 8.79 -2.12 -9.42
C ARG A 76 10.15 -2.21 -8.75
N ARG A 77 11.03 -3.08 -9.26
CA ARG A 77 12.42 -3.16 -8.80
C ARG A 77 13.17 -1.93 -9.28
N GLY A 78 13.73 -1.16 -8.35
CA GLY A 78 14.66 -0.07 -8.67
C GLY A 78 15.97 -0.60 -9.27
N PRO A 79 16.73 0.23 -9.98
CA PRO A 79 18.05 -0.15 -10.47
C PRO A 79 18.96 -0.54 -9.30
N THR A 80 19.61 -1.69 -9.40
CA THR A 80 20.75 -2.06 -8.57
C THR A 80 21.98 -1.30 -9.09
N PHE A 81 22.53 -0.40 -8.29
CA PHE A 81 23.81 0.26 -8.56
C PHE A 81 24.98 -0.58 -8.05
#